data_AF-A0A7W1HGQ3-F1
#
_entry.id   AF-A0A7W1HGQ3-F1
#
_cell.length_a   1.000
_cell.length_b   1.000
_cell.length_c   1.000
_cell.angle_alpha   90.00
_cell.angle_beta   90.00
_cell.angle_gamma   90.00
#
_symmetry.space_group_name_H-M   'P 1'
#
loop_
_entity.id
_entity.type
_entity.pdbx_description
1 polymer ?
#
loop_
_entity_poly.entity_id
_entity_poly.type
_entity_poly.pdbx_seq_one_letter_code
_entity_poly.pdbx_strand_id
1 'polypeptide(L)'
;MKITNPDEPNSNLKQALENLEIFVRQIEKELVPNLSHLDVLEGKLIALPTAPLKKRIGLAYQNIISPQSEKKSAVLDEILHSSDVIKSYFPLIQVMEEGTPEQKKFAAYAKGAIERYNHALDDAANQPPSWQQKIVCFIYEKSGLLIGKRLVKIDLPQKAYLQIDFPQHIPNNVGSKKNYCTLDNESIGGAAEKISHLRELVIPAFQVQRQTLELYYMKMIALLENKLFSKVEARSLVLKTPTDISLDKEAQRMTISQRLVPLPGQLVEVSASFQMDKRTLNFSIFQSENFSNKSTQTGFPHPSQHHGWALPEILIPKYLHRPERLKHFPDLFQNKGQIAQALLPKGSLVERAGMFLRKKRQAFEEHKNEFISYHKNLALAIAEASAEPLGVPHEGELDHTKECIETFFDMLIHHNTPYDFLSETHYQMLHKLITLPHTELEKAWIRGEIDNLDVAQKFLDNEMKSNRLKWLQEYNAIDDEAEKSTLEYSLAMSGLLSLPVQQLILQQNSEIMRNPPPVLGLFAKKLQIALYLQLWEFQHELSLDPQETDIFCRLSRLLEDDITLFKSPNLASLPWTAVAVSAELAAYYMGRNLNG
;
A
#
# COMPACT_ATOMS: atom_id res chain seq x y z
N MET A 1 -2.50 -5.65 17.70
CA MET A 1 -3.53 -6.00 18.70
C MET A 1 -2.81 -6.40 19.97
N LYS A 2 -3.02 -5.70 21.09
CA LYS A 2 -2.59 -6.17 22.42
C LYS A 2 -3.52 -7.32 22.82
N ILE A 3 -2.96 -8.50 23.11
CA ILE A 3 -3.73 -9.67 23.54
C ILE A 3 -3.99 -9.50 25.04
N THR A 4 -5.21 -9.13 25.39
CA THR A 4 -5.72 -9.17 26.76
C THR A 4 -6.38 -10.53 27.01
N ASN A 5 -5.87 -11.27 28.00
CA ASN A 5 -6.33 -12.56 28.54
C ASN A 5 -6.37 -13.78 27.59
N PRO A 6 -5.49 -14.80 27.78
CA PRO A 6 -5.50 -16.05 27.01
C PRO A 6 -6.51 -17.12 27.49
N ASP A 7 -7.31 -16.81 28.52
CA ASP A 7 -8.17 -17.80 29.18
C ASP A 7 -9.61 -17.88 28.61
N GLU A 8 -10.01 -16.99 27.70
CA GLU A 8 -11.28 -17.12 26.96
C GLU A 8 -11.04 -17.05 25.44
N PRO A 9 -11.57 -18.01 24.66
CA PRO A 9 -11.51 -17.92 23.21
C PRO A 9 -12.26 -16.68 22.74
N ASN A 10 -11.54 -15.78 22.06
CA ASN A 10 -12.06 -14.53 21.52
C ASN A 10 -13.40 -14.77 20.80
N SER A 11 -14.45 -14.08 21.23
CA SER A 11 -15.82 -14.24 20.73
C SER A 11 -15.90 -14.12 19.21
N ASN A 12 -15.06 -13.27 18.61
CA ASN A 12 -14.99 -13.07 17.16
C ASN A 12 -14.45 -14.29 16.41
N LEU A 13 -13.48 -15.02 16.98
CA LEU A 13 -12.93 -16.24 16.37
C LEU A 13 -13.94 -17.39 16.44
N LYS A 14 -14.67 -17.50 17.56
CA LYS A 14 -15.71 -18.51 17.72
C LYS A 14 -16.86 -18.28 16.73
N GLN A 15 -17.29 -17.03 16.57
CA GLN A 15 -18.32 -16.65 15.60
C GLN A 15 -17.88 -16.91 14.15
N ALA A 16 -16.62 -16.61 13.80
CA ALA A 16 -16.08 -16.90 12.47
C ALA A 16 -16.04 -18.40 12.16
N LEU A 17 -15.69 -19.24 13.15
CA LEU A 17 -15.71 -20.71 13.01
C LEU A 17 -17.14 -21.27 12.88
N GLU A 18 -18.10 -20.73 13.63
CA GLU A 18 -19.52 -21.09 13.51
C GLU A 18 -20.08 -20.71 12.13
N ASN A 19 -19.72 -19.54 11.61
CA ASN A 19 -20.10 -19.09 10.26
C ASN A 19 -19.55 -20.01 9.16
N LEU A 20 -18.30 -20.48 9.28
CA LEU A 20 -17.74 -21.48 8.36
C LEU A 20 -18.51 -22.80 8.42
N GLU A 21 -18.85 -23.31 9.62
CA GLU A 21 -19.60 -24.55 9.74
C GLU A 21 -21.01 -24.47 9.17
N ILE A 22 -21.70 -23.34 9.38
CA ILE A 22 -23.02 -23.09 8.80
C ILE A 22 -22.93 -23.15 7.27
N PHE A 23 -21.90 -22.55 6.69
CA PHE A 23 -21.66 -22.59 5.25
C PHE A 23 -21.38 -24.00 4.73
N VAL A 24 -20.51 -24.78 5.40
CA VAL A 24 -20.25 -26.19 5.02
C VAL A 24 -21.54 -27.01 5.02
N ARG A 25 -22.36 -26.89 6.08
CA ARG A 25 -23.64 -27.61 6.18
C ARG A 25 -24.66 -27.18 5.11
N GLN A 26 -24.56 -25.97 4.59
CA GLN A 26 -25.39 -25.49 3.49
C GLN A 26 -24.95 -26.09 2.16
N ILE A 27 -23.65 -26.11 1.86
CA ILE A 27 -23.11 -26.78 0.66
C ILE A 27 -23.49 -28.26 0.66
N GLU A 28 -23.33 -28.95 1.79
CA GLU A 28 -23.67 -30.37 1.94
C GLU A 28 -25.17 -30.65 1.74
N LYS A 29 -26.06 -29.71 2.12
CA LYS A 29 -27.50 -29.80 1.88
C LYS A 29 -27.91 -29.47 0.44
N GLU A 30 -27.19 -28.57 -0.23
CA GLU A 30 -27.42 -28.21 -1.63
C GLU A 30 -26.97 -29.31 -2.62
N LEU A 31 -26.07 -30.21 -2.18
CA LEU A 31 -25.61 -31.38 -2.94
C LEU A 31 -26.68 -32.49 -3.11
N VAL A 32 -27.83 -32.39 -2.45
CA VAL A 32 -29.02 -33.24 -2.72
C VAL A 32 -30.12 -32.34 -3.29
N PRO A 33 -30.61 -32.56 -4.53
CA PRO A 33 -31.47 -31.61 -5.21
C PRO A 33 -32.90 -31.70 -4.67
N ASN A 34 -33.17 -31.04 -3.54
CA ASN A 34 -34.52 -30.68 -3.14
C ASN A 34 -34.61 -29.15 -3.08
N LEU A 35 -34.94 -28.57 -4.23
CA LEU A 35 -35.10 -27.13 -4.47
C LEU A 35 -36.20 -26.52 -3.59
N SER A 36 -35.82 -26.08 -2.39
CA SER A 36 -36.62 -25.25 -1.47
C SER A 36 -36.27 -23.76 -1.61
N HIS A 37 -37.30 -22.90 -1.55
CA HIS A 37 -37.16 -21.45 -1.45
C HIS A 37 -36.96 -21.05 0.01
N LEU A 38 -35.98 -20.18 0.28
CA LEU A 38 -35.71 -19.61 1.61
C LEU A 38 -36.50 -18.32 1.81
N ASP A 39 -37.24 -18.24 2.91
CA ASP A 39 -37.90 -17.00 3.36
C ASP A 39 -37.37 -16.59 4.74
N VAL A 40 -37.45 -15.29 5.06
CA VAL A 40 -37.05 -14.77 6.37
C VAL A 40 -38.30 -14.37 7.15
N LEU A 41 -38.63 -15.17 8.15
CA LEU A 41 -39.69 -14.88 9.11
C LEU A 41 -39.04 -14.66 10.48
N GLU A 42 -39.27 -13.48 11.06
CA GLU A 42 -38.83 -13.14 12.42
C GLU A 42 -37.32 -13.34 12.67
N GLY A 43 -36.48 -13.00 11.68
CA GLY A 43 -35.02 -13.09 11.79
C GLY A 43 -34.46 -14.52 11.72
N LYS A 44 -35.28 -15.53 11.35
CA LYS A 44 -34.84 -16.90 11.11
C LYS A 44 -35.18 -17.35 9.69
N LEU A 45 -34.26 -18.08 9.07
CA LEU A 45 -34.42 -18.65 7.74
C LEU A 45 -35.28 -19.91 7.80
N ILE A 46 -36.43 -19.92 7.11
CA ILE A 46 -37.32 -21.08 7.03
C ILE A 46 -37.50 -21.49 5.56
N ALA A 47 -37.45 -22.80 5.29
CA ALA A 47 -37.67 -23.37 3.97
C ALA A 47 -39.15 -23.76 3.78
N LEU A 48 -39.82 -23.20 2.77
CA LEU A 48 -41.21 -23.55 2.42
C LEU A 48 -41.29 -24.26 1.06
N PRO A 49 -42.09 -25.34 0.94
CA PRO A 49 -42.31 -26.02 -0.34
C PRO A 49 -43.24 -25.19 -1.25
N THR A 50 -42.83 -24.96 -2.49
CA THR A 50 -43.61 -24.18 -3.47
C THR A 50 -43.96 -24.99 -4.72
N ALA A 51 -45.20 -24.80 -5.21
CA ALA A 51 -45.78 -25.52 -6.34
C ALA A 51 -45.12 -25.16 -7.71
N PRO A 52 -45.17 -26.07 -8.71
CA PRO A 52 -44.32 -26.02 -9.91
C PRO A 52 -44.54 -24.82 -10.84
N LEU A 53 -45.74 -24.23 -10.86
CA LEU A 53 -46.07 -23.13 -11.77
C LEU A 53 -45.58 -21.78 -11.26
N LYS A 54 -45.69 -21.52 -9.94
CA LYS A 54 -45.05 -20.37 -9.27
C LYS A 54 -43.52 -20.45 -9.36
N LYS A 55 -42.94 -21.66 -9.41
CA LYS A 55 -41.49 -21.87 -9.64
C LYS A 55 -41.01 -21.38 -11.01
N ARG A 56 -41.77 -21.63 -12.08
CA ARG A 56 -41.37 -21.21 -13.44
C ARG A 56 -41.52 -19.70 -13.64
N ILE A 57 -42.58 -19.10 -13.08
CA ILE A 57 -42.79 -17.65 -13.10
C ILE A 57 -41.78 -16.95 -12.16
N GLY A 58 -41.50 -17.52 -11.00
CA GLY A 58 -40.52 -17.02 -10.04
C GLY A 58 -39.08 -17.04 -10.57
N LEU A 59 -38.69 -18.06 -11.36
CA LEU A 59 -37.38 -18.12 -12.02
C LEU A 59 -37.22 -17.02 -13.08
N ALA A 60 -38.26 -16.75 -13.87
CA ALA A 60 -38.24 -15.64 -14.83
C ALA A 60 -38.18 -14.28 -14.10
N TYR A 61 -38.90 -14.13 -12.99
CA TYR A 61 -38.90 -12.90 -12.20
C TYR A 61 -37.60 -12.69 -11.41
N GLN A 62 -36.98 -13.78 -10.89
CA GLN A 62 -35.70 -13.75 -10.17
C GLN A 62 -34.52 -13.37 -11.06
N ASN A 63 -34.53 -13.79 -12.33
CA ASN A 63 -33.46 -13.49 -13.27
C ASN A 63 -33.57 -12.09 -13.90
N ILE A 64 -34.73 -11.42 -13.79
CA ILE A 64 -34.98 -10.10 -14.40
C ILE A 64 -35.03 -8.98 -13.34
N ILE A 65 -35.53 -9.24 -12.12
CA ILE A 65 -35.91 -8.16 -11.18
C ILE A 65 -35.43 -8.35 -9.73
N SER A 66 -34.88 -9.51 -9.31
CA SER A 66 -34.65 -9.73 -7.87
C SER A 66 -33.30 -9.20 -7.34
N PRO A 67 -33.25 -8.54 -6.16
CA PRO A 67 -32.03 -8.12 -5.46
C PRO A 67 -31.30 -9.30 -4.78
N GLN A 68 -31.29 -10.49 -5.41
CA GLN A 68 -30.60 -11.67 -4.88
C GLN A 68 -29.08 -11.58 -5.02
N SER A 69 -28.56 -10.72 -5.91
CA SER A 69 -27.13 -10.44 -6.00
C SER A 69 -26.61 -9.84 -4.70
N GLU A 70 -27.35 -8.92 -4.07
CA GLU A 70 -26.96 -8.26 -2.81
C GLU A 70 -26.96 -9.22 -1.62
N LYS A 71 -27.96 -10.12 -1.54
CA LYS A 71 -28.00 -11.15 -0.48
C LYS A 71 -26.88 -12.18 -0.65
N LYS A 72 -26.58 -12.59 -1.89
CA LYS A 72 -25.47 -13.51 -2.18
C LYS A 72 -24.11 -12.85 -1.97
N SER A 73 -23.95 -11.58 -2.33
CA SER A 73 -22.71 -10.83 -2.07
C SER A 73 -22.49 -10.61 -0.58
N ALA A 74 -23.54 -10.32 0.19
CA ALA A 74 -23.44 -10.17 1.64
C ALA A 74 -22.97 -11.47 2.33
N VAL A 75 -23.55 -12.62 1.94
CA VAL A 75 -23.10 -13.93 2.46
C VAL A 75 -21.67 -14.25 2.03
N LEU A 76 -21.30 -13.93 0.78
CA LEU A 76 -19.94 -14.12 0.28
C LEU A 76 -18.93 -13.24 1.04
N ASP A 77 -19.28 -11.98 1.29
CA ASP A 77 -18.46 -11.04 2.03
C ASP A 77 -18.32 -11.45 3.50
N GLU A 78 -19.38 -12.00 4.11
CA GLU A 78 -19.36 -12.55 5.47
C GLU A 78 -18.45 -13.79 5.58
N ILE A 79 -18.44 -14.67 4.56
CA ILE A 79 -17.56 -15.84 4.52
C ILE A 79 -16.10 -15.42 4.29
N LEU A 80 -15.85 -14.47 3.38
CA LEU A 80 -14.50 -13.93 3.16
C LEU A 80 -13.97 -13.25 4.40
N HIS A 81 -14.79 -12.46 5.09
CA HIS A 81 -14.45 -11.85 6.36
C HIS A 81 -14.16 -12.91 7.44
N SER A 82 -14.98 -13.96 7.55
CA SER A 82 -14.77 -15.06 8.49
C SER A 82 -13.46 -15.81 8.19
N SER A 83 -13.14 -16.04 6.91
CA SER A 83 -11.86 -16.60 6.47
C SER A 83 -10.68 -15.71 6.87
N ASP A 84 -10.77 -14.40 6.66
CA ASP A 84 -9.69 -13.46 7.00
C ASP A 84 -9.48 -13.35 8.52
N VAL A 85 -10.57 -13.36 9.29
CA VAL A 85 -10.52 -13.44 10.75
C VAL A 85 -9.79 -14.72 11.16
N ILE A 86 -10.18 -15.88 10.64
CA ILE A 86 -9.53 -17.16 10.98
C ILE A 86 -8.05 -17.17 10.60
N LYS A 87 -7.69 -16.63 9.42
CA LYS A 87 -6.28 -16.48 8.99
C LYS A 87 -5.49 -15.59 9.95
N SER A 88 -6.09 -14.50 10.43
CA SER A 88 -5.43 -13.58 11.37
C SER A 88 -5.19 -14.20 12.75
N TYR A 89 -6.08 -15.10 13.20
CA TYR A 89 -5.95 -15.82 14.47
C TYR A 89 -5.28 -17.20 14.34
N PHE A 90 -4.85 -17.60 13.15
CA PHE A 90 -4.22 -18.90 12.91
C PHE A 90 -2.95 -19.14 13.77
N PRO A 91 -2.04 -18.17 13.96
CA PRO A 91 -0.91 -18.34 14.88
C PRO A 91 -1.34 -18.62 16.32
N LEU A 92 -2.48 -18.06 16.76
CA LEU A 92 -3.03 -18.31 18.09
C LEU A 92 -3.60 -19.73 18.20
N ILE A 93 -4.28 -20.21 17.14
CA ILE A 93 -4.76 -21.61 17.06
C ILE A 93 -3.57 -22.58 17.17
N GLN A 94 -2.42 -22.27 16.54
CA GLN A 94 -1.21 -23.09 16.64
C GLN A 94 -0.63 -23.11 18.06
N VAL A 95 -0.58 -21.96 18.74
CA VAL A 95 -0.13 -21.90 20.15
C VAL A 95 -1.08 -22.67 21.07
N MET A 96 -2.39 -22.65 20.79
CA MET A 96 -3.41 -23.40 21.54
C MET A 96 -3.29 -24.93 21.39
N GLU A 97 -2.57 -25.44 20.38
CA GLU A 97 -2.28 -26.88 20.23
C GLU A 97 -1.34 -27.41 21.32
N GLU A 98 -0.50 -26.56 21.88
CA GLU A 98 0.47 -26.92 22.92
C GLU A 98 -0.01 -26.53 24.33
N GLY A 99 -1.12 -25.78 24.41
CA GLY A 99 -1.69 -25.20 25.63
C GLY A 99 -2.52 -26.16 26.51
N THR A 100 -3.46 -25.58 27.26
CA THR A 100 -4.33 -26.31 28.21
C THR A 100 -5.23 -27.33 27.49
N PRO A 101 -5.79 -28.35 28.19
CA PRO A 101 -6.68 -29.33 27.56
C PRO A 101 -7.90 -28.71 26.83
N GLU A 102 -8.40 -27.57 27.32
CA GLU A 102 -9.50 -26.84 26.69
C GLU A 102 -9.04 -26.10 25.43
N GLN A 103 -7.85 -25.49 25.47
CA GLN A 103 -7.21 -24.86 24.30
C GLN A 103 -6.92 -25.90 23.21
N LYS A 104 -6.44 -27.10 23.58
CA LYS A 104 -6.21 -28.22 22.65
C LYS A 104 -7.50 -28.68 21.98
N LYS A 105 -8.61 -28.79 22.73
CA LYS A 105 -9.93 -29.13 22.18
C LYS A 105 -10.43 -28.05 21.21
N PHE A 106 -10.26 -26.78 21.55
CA PHE A 106 -10.65 -25.67 20.69
C PHE A 106 -9.80 -25.60 19.41
N ALA A 107 -8.49 -25.81 19.50
CA ALA A 107 -7.60 -25.86 18.35
C ALA A 107 -7.93 -27.04 17.41
N ALA A 108 -8.26 -28.21 17.96
CA ALA A 108 -8.71 -29.37 17.19
C ALA A 108 -10.05 -29.10 16.47
N TYR A 109 -10.99 -28.43 17.14
CA TYR A 109 -12.26 -28.00 16.54
C TYR A 109 -12.04 -27.02 15.38
N ALA A 110 -11.19 -26.01 15.58
CA ALA A 110 -10.89 -25.00 14.58
C ALA A 110 -10.23 -25.60 13.32
N LYS A 111 -9.26 -26.51 13.50
CA LYS A 111 -8.65 -27.24 12.36
C LYS A 111 -9.67 -28.09 11.60
N GLY A 112 -10.50 -28.84 12.32
CA GLY A 112 -11.53 -29.66 11.70
C GLY A 112 -12.54 -28.85 10.88
N ALA A 113 -12.91 -27.65 11.35
CA ALA A 113 -13.79 -26.75 10.60
C ALA A 113 -13.12 -26.21 9.32
N ILE A 114 -11.84 -25.85 9.39
CA ILE A 114 -11.06 -25.38 8.23
C ILE A 114 -10.89 -26.49 7.18
N GLU A 115 -10.58 -27.72 7.61
CA GLU A 115 -10.43 -28.87 6.72
C GLU A 115 -11.74 -29.20 6.00
N ARG A 116 -12.87 -29.20 6.72
CA ARG A 116 -14.21 -29.39 6.13
C ARG A 116 -14.55 -28.31 5.10
N TYR A 117 -14.23 -27.05 5.40
CA TYR A 117 -14.44 -25.93 4.47
C TYR A 117 -13.61 -26.11 3.19
N ASN A 118 -12.32 -26.44 3.32
CA ASN A 118 -11.44 -26.65 2.17
C ASN A 118 -11.90 -27.86 1.32
N HIS A 119 -12.37 -28.94 1.96
CA HIS A 119 -12.92 -30.10 1.27
C HIS A 119 -14.21 -29.78 0.51
N ALA A 120 -15.13 -29.00 1.11
CA ALA A 120 -16.36 -28.58 0.45
C ALA A 120 -16.08 -27.72 -0.80
N LEU A 121 -15.02 -26.90 -0.78
CA LEU A 121 -14.56 -26.15 -1.96
C LEU A 121 -13.97 -27.07 -3.03
N ASP A 122 -13.25 -28.12 -2.64
CA ASP A 122 -12.70 -29.10 -3.58
C ASP A 122 -13.80 -29.92 -4.25
N ASP A 123 -14.80 -30.36 -3.49
CA ASP A 123 -15.96 -31.08 -4.04
C ASP A 123 -16.75 -30.20 -5.01
N ALA A 124 -16.94 -28.91 -4.68
CA ALA A 124 -17.60 -27.95 -5.56
C ALA A 124 -16.81 -27.64 -6.84
N ALA A 125 -15.47 -27.67 -6.78
CA ALA A 125 -14.60 -27.44 -7.94
C ALA A 125 -14.51 -28.66 -8.88
N ASN A 126 -14.65 -29.88 -8.34
CA ASN A 126 -14.47 -31.12 -9.08
C ASN A 126 -15.76 -31.68 -9.70
N GLN A 127 -16.94 -31.09 -9.40
CA GLN A 127 -18.20 -31.48 -10.06
C GLN A 127 -18.43 -30.70 -11.36
N PRO A 128 -18.69 -31.38 -12.51
CA PRO A 128 -18.98 -30.69 -13.76
C PRO A 128 -20.31 -29.91 -13.64
N PRO A 129 -20.35 -28.62 -14.03
CA PRO A 129 -21.56 -27.82 -13.88
C PRO A 129 -22.69 -28.38 -14.74
N SER A 130 -23.87 -28.51 -14.15
CA SER A 130 -25.08 -28.90 -14.85
C SER A 130 -25.38 -27.93 -16.00
N TRP A 131 -26.08 -28.39 -17.04
CA TRP A 131 -26.42 -27.56 -18.20
C TRP A 131 -27.21 -26.29 -17.81
N GLN A 132 -28.00 -26.36 -16.74
CA GLN A 132 -28.72 -25.20 -16.18
C GLN A 132 -27.75 -24.18 -15.56
N GLN A 133 -26.74 -24.65 -14.82
CA GLN A 133 -25.69 -23.78 -14.28
C GLN A 133 -24.86 -23.14 -15.39
N LYS A 134 -24.59 -23.84 -16.50
CA LYS A 134 -23.87 -23.26 -17.66
C LYS A 134 -24.65 -22.11 -18.30
N ILE A 135 -25.97 -22.25 -18.46
CA ILE A 135 -26.82 -21.19 -19.01
C ILE A 135 -26.88 -19.99 -18.06
N VAL A 136 -27.02 -20.25 -16.76
CA VAL A 136 -27.03 -19.21 -15.74
C VAL A 136 -25.69 -18.47 -15.71
N CYS A 137 -24.55 -19.17 -15.66
CA CYS A 137 -23.22 -18.57 -15.73
C CYS A 137 -23.04 -17.73 -17.01
N PHE A 138 -23.49 -18.22 -18.17
CA PHE A 138 -23.42 -17.47 -19.42
C PHE A 138 -24.24 -16.18 -19.39
N ILE A 139 -25.44 -16.23 -18.80
CA ILE A 139 -26.29 -15.03 -18.64
C ILE A 139 -25.63 -14.04 -17.68
N TYR A 140 -25.11 -14.50 -16.54
CA TYR A 140 -24.40 -13.67 -15.55
C TYR A 140 -23.09 -13.07 -16.11
N GLU A 141 -22.39 -13.81 -16.97
CA GLU A 141 -21.19 -13.36 -17.68
C GLU A 141 -21.51 -12.28 -18.70
N LYS A 142 -22.57 -12.48 -19.49
CA LYS A 142 -23.04 -11.48 -20.46
C LYS A 142 -23.67 -10.24 -19.83
N SER A 143 -24.22 -10.36 -18.63
CA SER A 143 -24.78 -9.23 -17.88
C SER A 143 -23.79 -8.53 -16.95
N GLY A 144 -22.51 -8.94 -16.92
CA GLY A 144 -21.49 -8.34 -16.05
C GLY A 144 -21.73 -8.52 -14.54
N LEU A 145 -22.59 -9.47 -14.16
CA LEU A 145 -23.02 -9.72 -12.78
C LEU A 145 -22.28 -10.88 -12.11
N LEU A 146 -21.29 -11.47 -12.77
CA LEU A 146 -20.37 -12.42 -12.14
C LEU A 146 -19.51 -11.68 -11.11
N ILE A 147 -19.87 -11.84 -9.83
CA ILE A 147 -19.08 -11.34 -8.70
C ILE A 147 -17.72 -12.06 -8.75
N GLY A 148 -16.67 -11.36 -9.18
CA GLY A 148 -15.32 -11.90 -9.37
C GLY A 148 -14.57 -12.32 -8.10
N LYS A 149 -15.27 -12.42 -6.96
CA LYS A 149 -14.68 -12.86 -5.69
C LYS A 149 -14.77 -14.38 -5.61
N ARG A 150 -13.67 -15.06 -5.90
CA ARG A 150 -13.53 -16.50 -5.75
C ARG A 150 -13.27 -16.83 -4.28
N LEU A 151 -14.03 -17.75 -3.70
CA LEU A 151 -13.70 -18.31 -2.39
C LEU A 151 -12.33 -18.98 -2.48
N VAL A 152 -11.43 -18.58 -1.59
CA VAL A 152 -10.06 -19.09 -1.54
C VAL A 152 -9.96 -20.09 -0.39
N LYS A 153 -9.20 -21.16 -0.60
CA LYS A 153 -8.86 -22.09 0.48
C LYS A 153 -8.12 -21.37 1.60
N ILE A 154 -8.27 -21.89 2.81
CA ILE A 154 -7.47 -21.47 3.95
C ILE A 154 -6.26 -22.39 3.99
N ASP A 155 -5.11 -21.87 3.57
CA ASP A 155 -3.86 -22.64 3.54
C ASP A 155 -3.44 -23.01 4.96
N LEU A 156 -3.49 -24.31 5.26
CA LEU A 156 -2.91 -24.87 6.48
C LEU A 156 -1.42 -25.09 6.21
N PRO A 157 -0.48 -24.48 6.97
CA PRO A 157 0.92 -24.84 6.87
C PRO A 157 1.08 -26.31 7.27
N GLN A 158 1.36 -27.15 6.27
CA GLN A 158 1.77 -28.53 6.50
C GLN A 158 3.05 -28.48 7.33
N LYS A 159 3.09 -29.18 8.45
CA LYS A 159 4.34 -29.38 9.22
C LYS A 159 5.34 -30.05 8.28
N ALA A 160 6.25 -29.26 7.71
CA ALA A 160 7.42 -29.78 7.03
C ALA A 160 8.30 -30.42 8.11
N TYR A 161 8.23 -31.75 8.23
CA TYR A 161 9.25 -32.49 8.93
C TYR A 161 10.53 -32.40 8.09
N LEU A 162 11.43 -31.48 8.44
CA LEU A 162 12.81 -31.55 8.00
C LEU A 162 13.43 -32.77 8.68
N GLN A 163 13.37 -33.90 8.00
CA GLN A 163 14.19 -35.07 8.34
C GLN A 163 15.62 -34.72 7.95
N ILE A 164 16.38 -34.18 8.90
CA ILE A 164 17.82 -33.97 8.75
C ILE A 164 18.48 -35.32 8.98
N ASP A 165 18.81 -36.02 7.91
CA ASP A 165 19.67 -37.19 7.97
C ASP A 165 21.08 -36.75 8.38
N PHE A 166 21.46 -37.07 9.61
CA PHE A 166 22.86 -36.97 10.02
C PHE A 166 23.64 -38.11 9.36
N PRO A 167 24.73 -37.83 8.63
CA PRO A 167 25.64 -38.88 8.22
C PRO A 167 26.33 -39.45 9.45
N GLN A 168 25.87 -40.63 9.88
CA GLN A 168 26.60 -41.50 10.79
C GLN A 168 27.84 -42.02 10.06
N HIS A 169 28.99 -41.39 10.23
CA HIS A 169 30.28 -42.08 10.18
C HIS A 169 31.33 -41.30 10.97
N ILE A 170 31.59 -41.79 12.17
CA ILE A 170 32.85 -41.59 12.89
C ILE A 170 33.94 -42.37 12.14
N PRO A 171 35.14 -41.79 11.98
CA PRO A 171 36.35 -42.56 12.17
C PRO A 171 37.10 -42.05 13.40
N ASN A 172 37.34 -42.98 14.31
CA ASN A 172 38.20 -42.85 15.47
C ASN A 172 39.67 -42.66 15.05
N ASN A 173 40.42 -42.00 15.96
CA ASN A 173 41.88 -41.92 16.09
C ASN A 173 42.65 -41.01 15.11
N VAL A 174 43.24 -39.93 15.64
CA VAL A 174 44.68 -39.76 16.02
C VAL A 174 44.73 -38.42 16.78
N GLY A 175 44.93 -38.35 18.09
CA GLY A 175 46.25 -38.46 18.74
C GLY A 175 46.99 -37.11 18.77
N SER A 176 46.83 -36.30 19.82
CA SER A 176 47.96 -35.55 20.42
C SER A 176 47.55 -34.81 21.71
N LYS A 177 48.32 -35.12 22.74
CA LYS A 177 48.36 -34.53 24.08
C LYS A 177 48.50 -33.00 24.03
N LYS A 178 47.88 -32.31 24.98
CA LYS A 178 48.57 -31.36 25.87
C LYS A 178 47.75 -31.13 27.15
N ASN A 179 48.47 -31.30 28.26
CA ASN A 179 48.05 -31.11 29.64
C ASN A 179 47.54 -29.68 29.88
N TYR A 180 46.63 -29.48 30.84
CA TYR A 180 46.89 -28.72 32.07
C TYR A 180 45.76 -28.95 33.10
N CYS A 181 46.21 -29.27 34.31
CA CYS A 181 45.59 -29.13 35.63
C CYS A 181 44.08 -29.37 35.81
N THR A 182 43.76 -30.57 36.29
CA THR A 182 42.67 -30.77 37.26
C THR A 182 43.04 -30.04 38.56
N LEU A 183 42.32 -28.97 38.87
CA LEU A 183 42.21 -28.43 40.23
C LEU A 183 40.84 -28.85 40.77
N ASP A 184 40.88 -29.41 41.96
CA ASP A 184 39.77 -30.03 42.67
C ASP A 184 38.51 -29.16 42.77
N ASN A 185 37.39 -29.82 42.49
CA ASN A 185 36.05 -29.37 42.80
C ASN A 185 35.80 -29.51 44.30
N GLU A 186 36.15 -28.52 45.12
CA GLU A 186 35.64 -28.46 46.50
C GLU A 186 35.81 -27.07 47.13
N SER A 187 35.29 -26.01 46.50
CA SER A 187 35.12 -24.70 47.18
C SER A 187 34.20 -23.68 46.49
N ILE A 188 33.56 -23.96 45.34
CA ILE A 188 32.80 -22.93 44.58
C ILE A 188 31.28 -23.13 44.75
N GLY A 189 30.82 -23.57 45.93
CA GLY A 189 29.40 -23.60 46.26
C GLY A 189 28.85 -22.23 46.64
N GLY A 190 29.62 -21.41 47.37
CA GLY A 190 29.16 -20.11 47.89
C GLY A 190 29.45 -18.88 47.02
N ALA A 191 30.33 -19.01 46.02
CA ALA A 191 30.67 -17.90 45.12
C ALA A 191 29.80 -17.88 43.85
N ALA A 192 29.27 -19.02 43.43
CA ALA A 192 28.39 -19.12 42.26
C ALA A 192 27.04 -18.40 42.48
N GLU A 193 26.47 -18.49 43.69
CA GLU A 193 25.20 -17.81 44.05
C GLU A 193 25.36 -16.29 44.25
N LYS A 194 26.54 -15.82 44.67
CA LYS A 194 26.83 -14.37 44.75
C LYS A 194 27.16 -13.75 43.39
N ILE A 195 27.72 -14.53 42.46
CA ILE A 195 27.98 -14.09 41.08
C ILE A 195 26.69 -14.11 40.24
N SER A 196 25.73 -15.02 40.50
CA SER A 196 24.43 -15.00 39.82
C SER A 196 23.60 -13.77 40.20
N HIS A 197 23.57 -13.38 41.47
CA HIS A 197 22.84 -12.18 41.90
C HIS A 197 23.52 -10.87 41.47
N LEU A 198 24.86 -10.83 41.35
CA LEU A 198 25.55 -9.68 40.74
C LEU A 198 25.39 -9.62 39.21
N ARG A 199 25.14 -10.76 38.55
CA ARG A 199 24.82 -10.82 37.10
C ARG A 199 23.38 -10.41 36.79
N GLU A 200 22.44 -10.63 37.71
CA GLU A 200 21.06 -10.12 37.59
C GLU A 200 20.99 -8.59 37.76
N LEU A 201 21.90 -8.01 38.55
CA LEU A 201 21.97 -6.56 38.82
C LEU A 201 22.77 -5.76 37.77
N VAL A 202 23.51 -6.45 36.89
CA VAL A 202 24.29 -5.85 35.80
C VAL A 202 23.82 -6.45 34.47
N ILE A 203 22.53 -6.31 34.17
CA ILE A 203 22.07 -6.19 32.78
C ILE A 203 21.92 -4.69 32.52
N PRO A 204 23.03 -3.93 32.32
CA PRO A 204 22.90 -2.59 31.79
C PRO A 204 22.22 -2.73 30.43
N ALA A 205 21.32 -1.79 30.15
CA ALA A 205 20.69 -1.57 28.85
C ALA A 205 21.63 -2.00 27.71
N PHE A 206 21.24 -3.10 27.06
CA PHE A 206 22.03 -3.88 26.12
C PHE A 206 22.74 -3.01 25.09
N GLN A 207 24.08 -3.00 25.12
CA GLN A 207 24.82 -2.87 23.86
C GLN A 207 24.46 -4.10 23.05
N VAL A 208 23.64 -3.92 22.02
CA VAL A 208 23.48 -4.91 20.95
C VAL A 208 24.90 -5.26 20.52
N GLN A 209 25.29 -6.52 20.68
CA GLN A 209 26.64 -6.91 20.32
C GLN A 209 26.82 -6.63 18.84
N ARG A 210 27.86 -5.87 18.51
CA ARG A 210 28.21 -5.53 17.12
C ARG A 210 28.20 -6.77 16.22
N GLN A 211 28.60 -7.93 16.76
CA GLN A 211 28.55 -9.23 16.10
C GLN A 211 27.14 -9.69 15.73
N THR A 212 26.14 -9.50 16.60
CA THR A 212 24.73 -9.84 16.33
C THR A 212 24.16 -8.95 15.23
N LEU A 213 24.49 -7.66 15.26
CA LEU A 213 24.08 -6.69 14.25
C LEU A 213 24.75 -6.96 12.89
N GLU A 214 26.05 -7.28 12.89
CA GLU A 214 26.78 -7.68 11.68
C GLU A 214 26.23 -8.99 11.09
N LEU A 215 25.93 -9.99 11.94
CA LEU A 215 25.30 -11.25 11.51
C LEU A 215 23.90 -10.99 10.90
N TYR A 216 23.12 -10.12 11.54
CA TYR A 216 21.84 -9.67 11.02
C TYR A 216 21.99 -9.04 9.62
N TYR A 217 22.87 -8.05 9.47
CA TYR A 217 23.09 -7.41 8.18
C TYR A 217 23.56 -8.39 7.11
N MET A 218 24.50 -9.28 7.42
CA MET A 218 24.94 -10.32 6.48
C MET A 218 23.80 -11.22 6.02
N LYS A 219 22.93 -11.65 6.96
CA LYS A 219 21.77 -12.48 6.64
C LYS A 219 20.73 -11.73 5.82
N MET A 220 20.42 -10.49 6.17
CA MET A 220 19.45 -9.68 5.45
C MET A 220 19.93 -9.34 4.04
N ILE A 221 21.20 -8.98 3.88
CA ILE A 221 21.80 -8.74 2.56
C ILE A 221 21.70 -10.01 1.71
N ALA A 222 22.09 -11.18 2.24
CA ALA A 222 21.98 -12.45 1.51
C ALA A 222 20.53 -12.81 1.15
N LEU A 223 19.58 -12.53 2.06
CA LEU A 223 18.15 -12.79 1.82
C LEU A 223 17.58 -11.89 0.72
N LEU A 224 17.94 -10.60 0.74
CA LEU A 224 17.53 -9.62 -0.26
C LEU A 224 18.19 -9.89 -1.62
N GLU A 225 19.47 -10.28 -1.62
CA GLU A 225 20.19 -10.76 -2.81
C GLU A 225 19.47 -11.93 -3.48
N ASN A 226 19.05 -12.91 -2.69
CA ASN A 226 18.41 -14.11 -3.22
C ASN A 226 16.97 -13.87 -3.71
N LYS A 227 16.29 -12.83 -3.23
CA LYS A 227 14.84 -12.66 -3.46
C LYS A 227 14.45 -11.47 -4.33
N LEU A 228 15.18 -10.35 -4.30
CA LEU A 228 14.67 -9.08 -4.83
C LEU A 228 15.70 -8.13 -5.45
N PHE A 229 16.96 -8.14 -5.00
CA PHE A 229 17.90 -7.06 -5.33
C PHE A 229 19.27 -7.59 -5.76
N SER A 230 20.02 -6.80 -6.52
CA SER A 230 21.44 -7.08 -6.72
C SER A 230 22.22 -6.91 -5.41
N LYS A 231 23.39 -7.55 -5.31
CA LYS A 231 24.29 -7.47 -4.15
C LYS A 231 24.62 -6.05 -3.68
N VAL A 232 24.88 -5.16 -4.63
CA VAL A 232 25.20 -3.76 -4.33
C VAL A 232 23.99 -3.04 -3.74
N GLU A 233 22.80 -3.32 -4.28
CA GLU A 233 21.54 -2.71 -3.86
C GLU A 233 21.11 -3.19 -2.48
N ALA A 234 21.10 -4.50 -2.24
CA ALA A 234 20.77 -5.09 -0.96
C ALA A 234 21.65 -4.51 0.16
N ARG A 235 22.96 -4.39 -0.09
CA ARG A 235 23.92 -3.82 0.86
C ARG A 235 23.65 -2.35 1.16
N SER A 236 23.46 -1.53 0.13
CA SER A 236 23.19 -0.10 0.30
C SER A 236 21.89 0.14 1.08
N LEU A 237 20.84 -0.61 0.74
CA LEU A 237 19.52 -0.47 1.35
C LEU A 237 19.53 -0.85 2.84
N VAL A 238 20.12 -1.99 3.17
CA VAL A 238 20.18 -2.50 4.55
C VAL A 238 21.03 -1.59 5.45
N LEU A 239 22.14 -1.06 4.95
CA LEU A 239 23.05 -0.25 5.77
C LEU A 239 22.56 1.18 6.00
N LYS A 240 21.78 1.74 5.07
CA LYS A 240 21.25 3.11 5.17
C LYS A 240 19.92 3.19 5.93
N THR A 241 19.23 2.08 6.10
CA THR A 241 17.89 2.07 6.72
C THR A 241 18.00 1.91 8.24
N PRO A 242 17.28 2.72 9.03
CA PRO A 242 17.22 2.59 10.48
C PRO A 242 16.82 1.16 10.90
N THR A 243 17.41 0.69 12.00
CA THR A 243 17.17 -0.64 12.53
C THR A 243 16.38 -0.54 13.84
N ASP A 244 15.23 -1.21 13.88
CA ASP A 244 14.41 -1.33 15.07
C ASP A 244 14.80 -2.59 15.84
N ILE A 245 15.02 -2.44 17.14
CA ILE A 245 15.44 -3.53 18.02
C ILE A 245 14.45 -3.65 19.16
N SER A 246 13.77 -4.79 19.22
CA SER A 246 12.83 -5.12 20.28
C SER A 246 13.37 -6.27 21.13
N LEU A 247 13.23 -6.15 22.44
CA LEU A 247 13.72 -7.13 23.40
C LEU A 247 12.53 -7.69 24.19
N ASP A 248 12.31 -8.99 24.04
CA ASP A 248 11.41 -9.75 24.89
C ASP A 248 12.23 -10.38 26.03
N LYS A 249 12.14 -9.75 27.21
CA LYS A 249 12.88 -10.17 28.41
C LYS A 249 12.35 -11.50 28.96
N GLU A 250 11.06 -11.79 28.79
CA GLU A 250 10.42 -13.00 29.30
C GLU A 250 10.79 -14.21 28.43
N ALA A 251 10.76 -14.03 27.10
CA ALA A 251 11.15 -15.07 26.16
C ALA A 251 12.67 -15.17 25.93
N GLN A 252 13.48 -14.28 26.54
CA GLN A 252 14.91 -14.13 26.28
C GLN A 252 15.23 -14.02 24.78
N ARG A 253 14.41 -13.26 24.06
CA ARG A 253 14.45 -13.14 22.59
C ARG A 253 14.66 -11.67 22.20
N MET A 254 15.60 -11.44 21.31
CA MET A 254 15.81 -10.15 20.66
C MET A 254 15.29 -10.26 19.22
N THR A 255 14.45 -9.32 18.79
CA THR A 255 14.02 -9.22 17.40
C THR A 255 14.57 -7.93 16.81
N ILE A 256 15.35 -8.08 15.75
CA ILE A 256 15.88 -6.97 14.96
C ILE A 256 15.04 -6.88 13.68
N SER A 257 14.54 -5.70 13.35
CA SER A 257 13.71 -5.47 12.17
C SER A 257 14.10 -4.20 11.41
N GLN A 258 13.93 -4.22 10.09
CA GLN A 258 14.06 -3.05 9.23
C GLN A 258 12.90 -2.96 8.26
N ARG A 259 12.46 -1.74 7.99
CA ARG A 259 11.44 -1.40 6.99
C ARG A 259 12.10 -0.72 5.81
N LEU A 260 12.27 -1.47 4.74
CA LEU A 260 12.98 -1.05 3.54
C LEU A 260 11.98 -0.55 2.50
N VAL A 261 12.22 0.64 1.94
CA VAL A 261 11.41 1.24 0.86
C VAL A 261 12.27 1.36 -0.39
N PRO A 262 12.47 0.26 -1.15
CA PRO A 262 13.36 0.23 -2.32
C PRO A 262 12.82 1.05 -3.49
N LEU A 263 11.50 1.11 -3.63
CA LEU A 263 10.75 1.81 -4.65
C LEU A 263 9.51 2.43 -3.99
N PRO A 264 9.03 3.59 -4.47
CA PRO A 264 7.77 4.14 -4.01
C PRO A 264 6.63 3.12 -4.14
N GLY A 265 5.81 3.00 -3.10
CA GLY A 265 4.74 1.99 -3.04
C GLY A 265 5.22 0.56 -2.75
N GLN A 266 6.52 0.31 -2.55
CA GLN A 266 7.03 -1.00 -2.13
C GLN A 266 7.59 -0.92 -0.70
N LEU A 267 7.09 -1.78 0.18
CA LEU A 267 7.56 -1.97 1.54
C LEU A 267 8.07 -3.40 1.73
N VAL A 268 9.36 -3.52 2.00
CA VAL A 268 10.00 -4.79 2.36
C VAL A 268 10.31 -4.75 3.85
N GLU A 269 9.58 -5.54 4.64
CA GLU A 269 9.88 -5.70 6.06
C GLU A 269 10.72 -6.96 6.24
N VAL A 270 11.93 -6.77 6.76
CA VAL A 270 12.82 -7.85 7.15
C VAL A 270 12.95 -7.86 8.66
N SER A 271 12.87 -9.04 9.27
CA SER A 271 13.18 -9.19 10.68
C SER A 271 13.81 -10.53 10.99
N ALA A 272 14.65 -10.55 12.02
CA ALA A 272 15.27 -11.76 12.53
C ALA A 272 15.18 -11.80 14.05
N SER A 273 14.92 -12.99 14.58
CA SER A 273 14.88 -13.24 16.02
C SER A 273 16.13 -13.99 16.47
N PHE A 274 16.78 -13.49 17.51
CA PHE A 274 17.93 -14.08 18.17
C PHE A 274 17.54 -14.50 19.59
N GLN A 275 17.92 -15.71 20.00
CA GLN A 275 17.77 -16.17 21.38
C GLN A 275 19.06 -15.93 22.16
N MET A 276 18.91 -15.54 23.42
CA MET A 276 20.03 -15.42 24.33
C MET A 276 20.58 -16.81 24.66
N ASP A 277 21.88 -17.02 24.45
CA ASP A 277 22.57 -18.19 24.96
C ASP A 277 22.70 -18.06 26.49
N LYS A 278 22.08 -18.98 27.23
CA LYS A 278 22.06 -19.00 28.69
C LYS A 278 23.45 -19.13 29.33
N ARG A 279 24.44 -19.66 28.59
CA ARG A 279 25.81 -19.86 29.10
C ARG A 279 26.66 -18.60 28.99
N THR A 280 26.53 -17.91 27.86
CA THR A 280 27.36 -16.73 27.52
C THR A 280 26.64 -15.41 27.77
N LEU A 281 25.31 -15.43 28.01
CA LEU A 281 24.43 -14.26 28.05
C LEU A 281 24.47 -13.40 26.77
N ASN A 282 24.91 -14.01 25.66
CA ASN A 282 25.05 -13.35 24.37
C ASN A 282 23.90 -13.73 23.43
N PHE A 283 23.46 -12.79 22.59
CA PHE A 283 22.52 -13.06 21.51
C PHE A 283 23.25 -13.61 20.30
N SER A 284 23.51 -14.93 20.30
CA SER A 284 24.23 -15.62 19.23
C SER A 284 23.39 -16.63 18.46
N ILE A 285 22.25 -17.09 19.03
CA ILE A 285 21.45 -18.15 18.43
C ILE A 285 20.38 -17.53 17.53
N PHE A 286 20.66 -17.49 16.23
CA PHE A 286 19.66 -17.14 15.22
C PHE A 286 18.54 -18.19 15.21
N GLN A 287 17.29 -17.75 15.43
CA GLN A 287 16.15 -18.66 15.50
C GLN A 287 15.25 -18.63 14.27
N SER A 288 14.95 -17.45 13.77
CA SER A 288 14.01 -17.31 12.66
C SER A 288 14.24 -16.00 11.91
N GLU A 289 13.88 -16.02 10.63
CA GLU A 289 13.76 -14.86 9.77
C GLU A 289 12.31 -14.72 9.32
N ASN A 290 11.79 -13.50 9.38
CA ASN A 290 10.55 -13.13 8.73
C ASN A 290 10.87 -12.14 7.61
N PHE A 291 10.30 -12.42 6.45
CA PHE A 291 10.38 -11.56 5.29
C PHE A 291 8.97 -11.30 4.80
N SER A 292 8.57 -10.04 4.77
CA SER A 292 7.34 -9.61 4.13
C SER A 292 7.66 -8.59 3.04
N ASN A 293 6.99 -8.71 1.91
CA ASN A 293 7.12 -7.77 0.80
C ASN A 293 5.72 -7.39 0.37
N LYS A 294 5.34 -6.16 0.66
CA LYS A 294 4.07 -5.56 0.28
C LYS A 294 4.35 -4.53 -0.79
N SER A 295 3.56 -4.55 -1.86
CA SER A 295 3.68 -3.55 -2.92
C SER A 295 2.30 -3.10 -3.34
N THR A 296 2.13 -1.78 -3.35
CA THR A 296 0.96 -1.07 -3.85
C THR A 296 1.45 -0.18 -4.97
N GLN A 297 1.19 -0.60 -6.21
CA GLN A 297 1.56 0.14 -7.41
C GLN A 297 0.29 0.51 -8.15
N THR A 298 0.24 1.73 -8.65
CA THR A 298 -0.94 2.26 -9.32
C THR A 298 -0.72 2.56 -10.80
N GLY A 299 0.52 2.39 -11.26
CA GLY A 299 0.92 2.71 -12.63
C GLY A 299 1.03 4.21 -12.90
N PHE A 300 0.95 5.04 -11.86
CA PHE A 300 1.18 6.48 -11.88
C PHE A 300 2.47 6.81 -11.09
N PRO A 301 3.31 7.77 -11.53
CA PRO A 301 4.57 8.04 -10.86
C PRO A 301 4.40 8.72 -9.51
N HIS A 302 5.19 8.28 -8.52
CA HIS A 302 5.50 9.07 -7.32
C HIS A 302 6.38 10.29 -7.67
N PRO A 303 6.45 11.37 -6.86
CA PRO A 303 7.38 12.48 -7.10
C PRO A 303 8.83 12.03 -7.36
N SER A 304 9.37 11.09 -6.58
CA SER A 304 10.70 10.51 -6.86
C SER A 304 10.78 9.66 -8.12
N GLN A 305 9.67 9.18 -8.68
CA GLN A 305 9.64 8.55 -10.00
C GLN A 305 9.47 9.56 -11.13
N HIS A 306 8.89 10.74 -10.87
CA HIS A 306 8.82 11.86 -11.80
C HIS A 306 9.75 13.01 -11.35
N HIS A 307 11.03 12.68 -11.18
CA HIS A 307 12.10 13.69 -11.14
C HIS A 307 12.02 14.69 -9.99
N GLY A 308 11.35 14.36 -8.89
CA GLY A 308 11.20 15.22 -7.71
C GLY A 308 9.84 15.89 -7.59
N TRP A 309 8.97 15.85 -8.61
CA TRP A 309 7.67 16.51 -8.63
C TRP A 309 6.62 15.67 -9.38
N ALA A 310 5.54 15.27 -8.73
CA ALA A 310 4.41 14.61 -9.41
C ALA A 310 3.10 14.96 -8.70
N LEU A 311 2.06 15.26 -9.47
CA LEU A 311 0.71 15.39 -8.93
C LEU A 311 0.15 14.01 -8.56
N PRO A 312 -0.74 13.88 -7.58
CA PRO A 312 -1.24 12.58 -7.16
C PRO A 312 -2.27 12.04 -8.16
N GLU A 313 -2.21 10.74 -8.38
CA GLU A 313 -3.08 9.99 -9.30
C GLU A 313 -4.57 10.20 -9.07
N ILE A 314 -4.99 10.47 -7.83
CA ILE A 314 -6.41 10.68 -7.47
C ILE A 314 -7.08 11.82 -8.25
N LEU A 315 -6.29 12.69 -8.90
CA LEU A 315 -6.79 13.76 -9.77
C LEU A 315 -7.15 13.27 -11.19
N ILE A 316 -6.90 12.00 -11.50
CA ILE A 316 -7.27 11.30 -12.73
C ILE A 316 -8.45 10.35 -12.42
N PRO A 317 -9.44 10.18 -13.33
CA PRO A 317 -10.55 9.27 -13.08
C PRO A 317 -10.06 7.83 -12.91
N LYS A 318 -10.58 7.10 -11.90
CA LYS A 318 -10.25 5.67 -11.72
C LYS A 318 -10.74 4.82 -12.89
N TYR A 319 -11.90 5.18 -13.45
CA TYR A 319 -12.53 4.54 -14.61
C TYR A 319 -13.10 5.60 -15.54
N LEU A 320 -12.81 5.49 -16.83
CA LEU A 320 -13.45 6.34 -17.84
C LEU A 320 -14.88 5.82 -18.07
N HIS A 321 -15.91 6.63 -17.80
CA HIS A 321 -17.29 6.18 -18.04
C HIS A 321 -17.69 6.26 -19.52
N ARG A 322 -17.01 7.11 -20.30
CA ARG A 322 -17.23 7.33 -21.74
C ARG A 322 -15.94 7.22 -22.57
N PRO A 323 -15.26 6.05 -22.55
CA PRO A 323 -14.01 5.87 -23.28
C PRO A 323 -14.18 6.05 -24.79
N GLU A 324 -15.38 5.83 -25.34
CA GLU A 324 -15.69 5.99 -26.76
C GLU A 324 -15.57 7.44 -27.28
N ARG A 325 -15.56 8.43 -26.39
CA ARG A 325 -15.38 9.85 -26.73
C ARG A 325 -13.92 10.29 -26.73
N LEU A 326 -13.04 9.40 -26.32
CA LEU A 326 -11.62 9.63 -26.17
C LEU A 326 -10.88 8.86 -27.26
N LYS A 327 -9.90 9.51 -27.88
CA LYS A 327 -9.14 8.93 -28.99
C LYS A 327 -7.87 8.24 -28.50
N HIS A 328 -7.18 8.83 -27.54
CA HIS A 328 -5.87 8.37 -27.06
C HIS A 328 -5.91 7.97 -25.59
N PHE A 329 -6.85 8.50 -24.80
CA PHE A 329 -6.89 8.20 -23.37
C PHE A 329 -7.24 6.74 -23.04
N PRO A 330 -8.15 6.02 -23.73
CA PRO A 330 -8.47 4.63 -23.36
C PRO A 330 -7.22 3.74 -23.30
N ASP A 331 -6.32 3.90 -24.27
CA ASP A 331 -5.04 3.19 -24.32
C ASP A 331 -4.12 3.62 -23.18
N LEU A 332 -4.05 4.92 -22.86
CA LEU A 332 -3.29 5.45 -21.73
C LEU A 332 -3.74 4.84 -20.39
N PHE A 333 -5.06 4.71 -20.18
CA PHE A 333 -5.64 4.13 -18.96
C PHE A 333 -5.48 2.61 -18.90
N GLN A 334 -5.63 1.91 -20.04
CA GLN A 334 -5.37 0.48 -20.11
C GLN A 334 -3.91 0.17 -19.79
N ASN A 335 -2.98 0.93 -20.37
CA ASN A 335 -1.55 0.79 -20.13
C ASN A 335 -1.19 1.09 -18.67
N LYS A 336 -1.84 2.07 -18.03
CA LYS A 336 -1.66 2.35 -16.60
C LYS A 336 -1.95 1.11 -15.75
N GLY A 337 -3.06 0.42 -16.01
CA GLY A 337 -3.41 -0.83 -15.31
C GLY A 337 -2.40 -1.96 -15.54
N GLN A 338 -1.90 -2.11 -16.76
CA GLN A 338 -0.86 -3.10 -17.10
C GLN A 338 0.47 -2.80 -16.41
N ILE A 339 0.88 -1.53 -16.40
CA ILE A 339 2.11 -1.08 -15.74
C ILE A 339 2.00 -1.26 -14.22
N ALA A 340 0.85 -0.96 -13.62
CA ALA A 340 0.62 -1.20 -12.20
C ALA A 340 0.89 -2.67 -11.82
N GLN A 341 0.40 -3.62 -12.63
CA GLN A 341 0.65 -5.05 -12.43
C GLN A 341 2.12 -5.43 -12.69
N ALA A 342 2.74 -4.86 -13.73
CA ALA A 342 4.13 -5.11 -14.10
C ALA A 342 5.16 -4.49 -13.12
N LEU A 343 4.73 -3.57 -12.26
CA LEU A 343 5.54 -2.98 -11.17
C LEU A 343 5.36 -3.72 -9.82
N LEU A 344 4.52 -4.75 -9.73
CA LEU A 344 4.47 -5.60 -8.54
C LEU A 344 5.78 -6.39 -8.39
N PRO A 345 6.18 -6.90 -7.21
CA PRO A 345 7.56 -7.36 -6.93
C PRO A 345 8.12 -8.52 -7.77
N LYS A 346 7.30 -9.15 -8.63
CA LYS A 346 7.71 -10.17 -9.60
C LYS A 346 7.42 -9.77 -11.05
N GLY A 347 7.01 -8.52 -11.24
CA GLY A 347 6.64 -7.96 -12.53
C GLY A 347 7.88 -7.54 -13.31
N SER A 348 7.73 -7.52 -14.64
CA SER A 348 8.83 -7.31 -15.59
C SER A 348 9.43 -5.90 -15.55
N LEU A 349 8.75 -4.92 -14.94
CA LEU A 349 9.17 -3.51 -14.97
C LEU A 349 9.80 -3.03 -13.66
N VAL A 350 9.77 -3.81 -12.58
CA VAL A 350 10.28 -3.38 -11.26
C VAL A 350 11.76 -3.06 -11.29
N GLU A 351 12.56 -3.97 -11.83
CA GLU A 351 14.02 -3.79 -11.92
C GLU A 351 14.35 -2.55 -12.75
N ARG A 352 13.66 -2.37 -13.87
CA ARG A 352 13.82 -1.21 -14.75
C ARG A 352 13.44 0.09 -14.06
N ALA A 353 12.30 0.14 -13.37
CA ALA A 353 11.88 1.31 -12.59
C ALA A 353 12.90 1.64 -11.49
N GLY A 354 13.43 0.62 -10.81
CA GLY A 354 14.50 0.77 -9.82
C GLY A 354 15.80 1.31 -10.42
N MET A 355 16.18 0.84 -11.61
CA MET A 355 17.34 1.36 -12.34
C MET A 355 17.17 2.82 -12.73
N PHE A 356 16.01 3.21 -13.29
CA PHE A 356 15.72 4.60 -13.61
C PHE A 356 15.81 5.48 -12.38
N LEU A 357 15.15 5.11 -11.27
CA LEU A 357 15.19 5.87 -10.03
C LEU A 357 16.63 6.10 -9.53
N ARG A 358 17.48 5.06 -9.59
CA ARG A 358 18.90 5.19 -9.20
C ARG A 358 19.66 6.14 -10.11
N LYS A 359 19.51 6.00 -11.42
CA LYS A 359 20.21 6.88 -12.36
C LYS A 359 19.73 8.33 -12.25
N LYS A 360 18.44 8.56 -11.96
CA LYS A 360 17.91 9.90 -11.69
C LYS A 360 18.53 10.51 -10.44
N ARG A 361 18.60 9.76 -9.34
CA ARG A 361 19.31 10.18 -8.12
C ARG A 361 20.76 10.54 -8.41
N GLN A 362 21.46 9.68 -9.15
CA GLN A 362 22.86 9.92 -9.51
C GLN A 362 23.02 11.19 -10.36
N ALA A 363 22.24 11.34 -11.44
CA ALA A 363 22.28 12.51 -12.30
C ALA A 363 21.93 13.80 -11.52
N PHE A 364 20.98 13.72 -10.60
CA PHE A 364 20.63 14.85 -9.73
C PHE A 364 21.80 15.25 -8.84
N GLU A 365 22.47 14.32 -8.18
CA GLU A 365 23.63 14.61 -7.32
C GLU A 365 24.83 15.13 -8.13
N GLU A 366 25.08 14.59 -9.32
CA GLU A 366 26.16 15.04 -10.22
C GLU A 366 25.94 16.48 -10.71
N HIS A 367 24.69 16.88 -10.93
CA HIS A 367 24.30 18.21 -11.44
C HIS A 367 23.42 18.99 -10.45
N LYS A 368 23.72 18.87 -9.15
CA LYS A 368 22.86 19.34 -8.05
C LYS A 368 22.39 20.79 -8.20
N ASN A 369 23.29 21.71 -8.53
CA ASN A 369 22.96 23.14 -8.63
C ASN A 369 21.98 23.42 -9.78
N GLU A 370 22.15 22.74 -10.91
CA GLU A 370 21.29 22.92 -12.10
C GLU A 370 19.88 22.41 -11.82
N PHE A 371 19.75 21.19 -11.27
CA PHE A 371 18.43 20.63 -10.97
C PHE A 371 17.70 21.38 -9.86
N ILE A 372 18.40 21.83 -8.82
CA ILE A 372 17.80 22.70 -7.80
C ILE A 372 17.31 24.00 -8.43
N SER A 373 18.06 24.59 -9.35
CA SER A 373 17.62 25.79 -10.09
C SER A 373 16.38 25.51 -10.95
N TYR A 374 16.32 24.38 -11.66
CA TYR A 374 15.12 23.99 -12.42
C TYR A 374 13.90 23.84 -11.52
N HIS A 375 14.01 23.15 -10.38
CA HIS A 375 12.88 22.98 -9.46
C HIS A 375 12.43 24.30 -8.84
N LYS A 376 13.37 25.18 -8.49
CA LYS A 376 13.07 26.54 -8.03
C LYS A 376 12.30 27.33 -9.09
N ASN A 377 12.78 27.31 -10.34
CA ASN A 377 12.12 27.95 -11.46
C ASN A 377 10.72 27.38 -11.73
N LEU A 378 10.53 26.08 -11.55
CA LEU A 378 9.22 25.43 -11.65
C LEU A 378 8.27 25.91 -10.55
N ALA A 379 8.72 25.94 -9.29
CA ALA A 379 7.90 26.42 -8.17
C ALA A 379 7.50 27.90 -8.37
N LEU A 380 8.43 28.75 -8.81
CA LEU A 380 8.14 30.15 -9.15
C LEU A 380 7.15 30.27 -10.31
N ALA A 381 7.32 29.47 -11.37
CA ALA A 381 6.38 29.46 -12.50
C ALA A 381 4.97 29.03 -12.08
N ILE A 382 4.83 28.06 -11.18
CA ILE A 382 3.55 27.64 -10.59
C ILE A 382 2.94 28.79 -9.78
N ALA A 383 3.72 29.48 -8.96
CA ALA A 383 3.26 30.62 -8.17
C ALA A 383 2.75 31.76 -9.05
N GLU A 384 3.51 32.14 -10.07
CA GLU A 384 3.12 33.19 -11.02
C GLU A 384 1.86 32.82 -11.81
N ALA A 385 1.78 31.58 -12.31
CA ALA A 385 0.62 31.10 -13.05
C ALA A 385 -0.67 31.06 -12.20
N SER A 386 -0.55 30.89 -10.89
CA SER A 386 -1.68 30.88 -9.95
C SER A 386 -2.23 32.28 -9.65
N ALA A 387 -1.41 33.32 -9.81
CA ALA A 387 -1.78 34.71 -9.54
C ALA A 387 -2.54 35.37 -10.71
N GLU A 388 -2.32 34.92 -11.96
CA GLU A 388 -2.97 35.45 -13.17
C GLU A 388 -4.52 35.54 -13.11
N PRO A 389 -5.27 34.56 -12.58
CA PRO A 389 -6.73 34.57 -12.63
C PRO A 389 -7.39 35.51 -11.62
N LEU A 390 -6.68 35.94 -10.57
CA LEU A 390 -7.29 36.64 -9.45
C LEU A 390 -7.48 38.14 -9.69
N GLY A 391 -6.78 38.77 -10.65
CA GLY A 391 -6.96 40.18 -11.02
C GLY A 391 -6.80 41.19 -9.88
N VAL A 392 -6.47 40.73 -8.67
CA VAL A 392 -6.29 41.52 -7.46
C VAL A 392 -4.83 41.37 -7.06
N PRO A 393 -4.07 42.47 -7.03
CA PRO A 393 -2.71 42.46 -6.54
C PRO A 393 -2.77 42.34 -5.01
N HIS A 394 -2.70 41.13 -4.48
CA HIS A 394 -2.04 40.97 -3.19
C HIS A 394 -0.54 40.88 -3.48
N GLU A 395 0.06 41.99 -3.94
CA GLU A 395 1.51 42.09 -4.22
C GLU A 395 2.32 41.46 -3.07
N GLY A 396 1.90 41.70 -1.82
CA GLY A 396 2.54 41.09 -0.63
C GLY A 396 2.39 39.57 -0.48
N GLU A 397 1.32 38.93 -0.97
CA GLU A 397 1.15 37.47 -0.83
C GLU A 397 2.01 36.69 -1.84
N LEU A 398 2.11 37.20 -3.09
CA LEU A 398 2.97 36.59 -4.09
C LEU A 398 4.44 36.79 -3.71
N ASP A 399 4.82 37.98 -3.25
CA ASP A 399 6.20 38.26 -2.82
C ASP A 399 6.61 37.38 -1.63
N HIS A 400 5.74 37.23 -0.63
CA HIS A 400 5.98 36.32 0.48
C HIS A 400 6.11 34.86 0.01
N THR A 401 5.25 34.43 -0.92
CA THR A 401 5.33 33.07 -1.48
C THR A 401 6.66 32.85 -2.21
N LYS A 402 7.14 33.85 -2.97
CA LYS A 402 8.44 33.81 -3.62
C LYS A 402 9.57 33.72 -2.59
N GLU A 403 9.51 34.50 -1.51
CA GLU A 403 10.48 34.43 -0.41
C GLU A 403 10.54 33.04 0.25
N CYS A 404 9.38 32.42 0.52
CA CYS A 404 9.33 31.05 1.05
C CYS A 404 9.96 30.04 0.08
N ILE A 405 9.73 30.18 -1.23
CA ILE A 405 10.33 29.34 -2.27
C ILE A 405 11.86 29.49 -2.27
N GLU A 406 12.35 30.74 -2.32
CA GLU A 406 13.78 31.05 -2.30
C GLU A 406 14.45 30.43 -1.07
N THR A 407 13.91 30.68 0.13
CA THR A 407 14.44 30.18 1.41
C THR A 407 14.53 28.65 1.44
N PHE A 408 13.50 27.96 0.95
CA PHE A 408 13.50 26.49 0.91
C PHE A 408 14.57 25.92 -0.02
N PHE A 409 14.72 26.48 -1.23
CA PHE A 409 15.72 25.98 -2.19
C PHE A 409 17.16 26.36 -1.79
N ASP A 410 17.35 27.48 -1.10
CA ASP A 410 18.62 27.87 -0.50
C ASP A 410 19.01 26.97 0.69
N MET A 411 18.04 26.41 1.40
CA MET A 411 18.31 25.35 2.38
C MET A 411 18.58 24.00 1.68
N LEU A 412 17.79 23.65 0.67
CA LEU A 412 17.88 22.37 -0.04
C LEU A 412 19.25 22.12 -0.68
N ILE A 413 19.89 23.17 -1.22
CA ILE A 413 21.24 23.07 -1.81
C ILE A 413 22.30 22.64 -0.80
N HIS A 414 22.07 22.81 0.49
CA HIS A 414 22.99 22.37 1.55
C HIS A 414 22.58 21.02 2.17
N HIS A 415 21.43 20.45 1.77
CA HIS A 415 20.99 19.15 2.26
C HIS A 415 21.87 18.00 1.71
N ASN A 416 22.00 16.93 2.50
CA ASN A 416 22.83 15.75 2.18
C ASN A 416 22.24 14.88 1.05
N THR A 417 20.92 14.82 0.96
CA THR A 417 20.17 14.06 -0.04
C THR A 417 19.04 14.94 -0.60
N PRO A 418 19.36 16.01 -1.35
CA PRO A 418 18.40 17.00 -1.82
C PRO A 418 17.28 16.38 -2.66
N TYR A 419 17.57 15.40 -3.50
CA TYR A 419 16.58 14.76 -4.36
C TYR A 419 15.48 14.04 -3.58
N ASP A 420 15.88 13.20 -2.63
CA ASP A 420 14.94 12.42 -1.82
C ASP A 420 14.15 13.35 -0.88
N PHE A 421 14.82 14.37 -0.31
CA PHE A 421 14.17 15.35 0.56
C PHE A 421 13.14 16.21 -0.19
N LEU A 422 13.45 16.68 -1.39
CA LEU A 422 12.51 17.40 -2.25
C LEU A 422 11.31 16.53 -2.64
N SER A 423 11.58 15.30 -3.08
CA SER A 423 10.54 14.34 -3.47
C SER A 423 9.58 14.04 -2.32
N GLU A 424 10.12 13.84 -1.12
CA GLU A 424 9.34 13.58 0.08
C GLU A 424 8.54 14.81 0.51
N THR A 425 9.14 16.00 0.45
CA THR A 425 8.44 17.27 0.76
C THR A 425 7.22 17.44 -0.14
N HIS A 426 7.38 17.28 -1.46
CA HIS A 426 6.26 17.35 -2.39
C HIS A 426 5.23 16.23 -2.16
N TYR A 427 5.67 15.00 -1.88
CA TYR A 427 4.76 13.90 -1.58
C TYR A 427 3.92 14.19 -0.34
N GLN A 428 4.53 14.59 0.78
CA GLN A 428 3.83 14.91 2.03
C GLN A 428 2.87 16.09 1.85
N MET A 429 3.31 17.14 1.14
CA MET A 429 2.50 18.29 0.83
C MET A 429 1.23 17.88 0.06
N LEU A 430 1.40 17.14 -1.04
CA LEU A 430 0.29 16.73 -1.90
C LEU A 430 -0.59 15.66 -1.24
N HIS A 431 -0.01 14.79 -0.41
CA HIS A 431 -0.77 13.81 0.35
C HIS A 431 -1.75 14.48 1.32
N LYS A 432 -1.26 15.45 2.11
CA LYS A 432 -2.09 16.16 3.08
C LYS A 432 -3.05 17.17 2.44
N LEU A 433 -2.66 17.82 1.35
CA LEU A 433 -3.51 18.77 0.61
C LEU A 433 -4.59 18.08 -0.23
N ILE A 434 -4.27 16.95 -0.87
CA ILE A 434 -5.10 16.37 -1.93
C ILE A 434 -5.62 14.98 -1.51
N THR A 435 -4.71 14.07 -1.18
CA THR A 435 -5.04 12.65 -0.95
C THR A 435 -5.94 12.46 0.27
N LEU A 436 -5.63 13.14 1.39
CA LEU A 436 -6.44 13.05 2.59
C LEU A 436 -7.85 13.65 2.39
N PRO A 437 -8.04 14.91 1.96
CA PRO A 437 -9.38 15.45 1.74
C PRO A 437 -10.21 14.66 0.73
N HIS A 438 -9.59 14.17 -0.35
CA HIS A 438 -10.27 13.32 -1.32
C HIS A 438 -10.76 12.00 -0.69
N THR A 439 -9.90 11.35 0.11
CA THR A 439 -10.25 10.10 0.79
C THR A 439 -11.38 10.30 1.79
N GLU A 440 -11.38 11.42 2.52
CA GLU A 440 -12.48 11.76 3.43
C GLU A 440 -13.77 12.11 2.67
N LEU A 441 -13.68 12.75 1.51
CA LEU A 441 -14.85 12.98 0.65
C LEU A 441 -15.45 11.66 0.14
N GLU A 442 -14.63 10.72 -0.35
CA GLU A 442 -15.09 9.40 -0.79
C GLU A 442 -15.77 8.65 0.37
N LYS A 443 -15.22 8.70 1.58
CA LYS A 443 -15.84 8.10 2.78
C LYS A 443 -17.17 8.76 3.13
N ALA A 444 -17.22 10.09 3.20
CA ALA A 444 -18.43 10.85 3.50
C ALA A 444 -19.54 10.55 2.50
N TRP A 445 -19.18 10.42 1.22
CA TRP A 445 -20.11 10.02 0.19
C TRP A 445 -20.63 8.58 0.37
N ILE A 446 -19.76 7.60 0.63
CA ILE A 446 -20.18 6.22 0.90
C ILE A 446 -21.14 6.16 2.10
N ARG A 447 -20.97 7.05 3.08
CA ARG A 447 -21.89 7.20 4.24
C ARG A 447 -23.20 7.92 3.91
N GLY A 448 -23.35 8.49 2.72
CA GLY A 448 -24.53 9.25 2.30
C GLY A 448 -24.59 10.68 2.84
N GLU A 449 -23.46 11.23 3.32
CA GLU A 449 -23.37 12.61 3.84
C GLU A 449 -23.27 13.66 2.71
N ILE A 450 -22.88 13.21 1.51
CA ILE A 450 -22.71 14.03 0.31
C ILE A 450 -23.74 13.60 -0.72
N ASP A 451 -24.67 14.48 -1.05
CA ASP A 451 -25.79 14.25 -1.97
C ASP A 451 -25.62 14.99 -3.31
N ASN A 452 -24.84 16.07 -3.33
CA ASN A 452 -24.61 16.89 -4.52
C ASN A 452 -23.21 17.56 -4.54
N LEU A 453 -22.88 18.18 -5.67
CA LEU A 453 -21.57 18.80 -5.90
C LEU A 453 -21.33 20.02 -4.99
N ASP A 454 -22.36 20.79 -4.64
CA ASP A 454 -22.22 21.98 -3.79
C ASP A 454 -21.87 21.59 -2.35
N VAL A 455 -22.48 20.50 -1.85
CA VAL A 455 -22.15 19.92 -0.55
C VAL A 455 -20.75 19.32 -0.57
N ALA A 456 -20.38 18.61 -1.65
CA ALA A 456 -19.01 18.10 -1.84
C ALA A 456 -17.97 19.24 -1.84
N GLN A 457 -18.27 20.36 -2.50
CA GLN A 457 -17.39 21.53 -2.54
C GLN A 457 -17.18 22.12 -1.15
N LYS A 458 -18.25 22.36 -0.40
CA LYS A 458 -18.17 22.86 0.99
C LYS A 458 -17.41 21.90 1.90
N PHE A 459 -17.65 20.60 1.73
CA PHE A 459 -16.94 19.55 2.48
C PHE A 459 -15.44 19.62 2.22
N LEU A 460 -15.02 19.64 0.95
CA LEU A 460 -13.61 19.74 0.58
C LEU A 460 -12.95 21.02 1.08
N ASP A 461 -13.64 22.17 0.96
CA ASP A 461 -13.13 23.46 1.46
C ASP A 461 -12.88 23.39 2.98
N ASN A 462 -13.82 22.81 3.74
CA ASN A 462 -13.67 22.62 5.18
C ASN A 462 -12.52 21.66 5.54
N GLU A 463 -12.40 20.53 4.84
CA GLU A 463 -11.32 19.56 5.08
C GLU A 463 -9.94 20.13 4.73
N MET A 464 -9.81 20.83 3.60
CA MET A 464 -8.56 21.49 3.22
C MET A 464 -8.18 22.60 4.21
N LYS A 465 -9.15 23.41 4.68
CA LYS A 465 -8.93 24.42 5.73
C LYS A 465 -8.53 23.78 7.06
N SER A 466 -9.19 22.70 7.45
CA SER A 466 -8.88 21.93 8.67
C SER A 466 -7.45 21.39 8.63
N ASN A 467 -7.04 20.80 7.50
CA ASN A 467 -5.68 20.30 7.33
C ASN A 467 -4.65 21.43 7.34
N ARG A 468 -4.94 22.57 6.69
CA ARG A 468 -4.08 23.76 6.75
C ARG A 468 -3.94 24.29 8.17
N LEU A 469 -5.00 24.29 8.97
CA LEU A 469 -4.94 24.70 10.37
C LEU A 469 -4.05 23.77 11.20
N LYS A 470 -4.12 22.45 10.97
CA LYS A 470 -3.22 21.48 11.62
C LYS A 470 -1.76 21.74 11.24
N TRP A 471 -1.47 22.08 9.98
CA TRP A 471 -0.12 22.49 9.59
C TRP A 471 0.36 23.76 10.27
N LEU A 472 -0.50 24.76 10.43
CA LEU A 472 -0.13 25.96 11.16
C LEU A 472 0.13 25.65 12.66
N GLN A 473 -0.57 24.67 13.23
CA GLN A 473 -0.28 24.20 14.58
C GLN A 473 1.05 23.45 14.67
N GLU A 474 1.34 22.56 13.71
CA GLU A 474 2.65 21.89 13.56
C GLU A 474 3.77 22.92 13.44
N TYR A 475 3.60 23.95 12.60
CA TYR A 475 4.54 25.04 12.38
C TYR A 475 4.89 25.80 13.66
N ASN A 476 3.89 26.11 14.49
CA ASN A 476 4.12 26.82 15.75
C ASN A 476 4.80 25.95 16.82
N ALA A 477 4.85 24.63 16.63
CA ALA A 477 5.45 23.68 17.56
C ALA A 477 6.88 23.24 17.16
N ILE A 478 7.34 23.63 15.96
CA ILE A 478 8.66 23.27 15.44
C ILE A 478 9.70 24.30 15.89
N ASP A 479 10.73 23.82 16.57
CA ASP A 479 11.89 24.62 16.99
C ASP A 479 13.03 24.61 15.93
N ASP A 480 13.07 23.61 15.05
CA ASP A 480 14.10 23.47 14.02
C ASP A 480 13.83 24.40 12.82
N GLU A 481 14.79 25.27 12.50
CA GLU A 481 14.63 26.24 11.41
C GLU A 481 14.48 25.57 10.03
N ALA A 482 15.16 24.45 9.77
CA ALA A 482 15.09 23.77 8.48
C ALA A 482 13.73 23.08 8.28
N GLU A 483 13.21 22.42 9.31
CA GLU A 483 11.86 21.86 9.31
C GLU A 483 10.80 22.97 9.17
N LYS A 484 11.02 24.11 9.82
CA LYS A 484 10.15 25.27 9.74
C LYS A 484 10.08 25.86 8.33
N SER A 485 11.22 26.08 7.66
CA SER A 485 11.26 26.54 6.26
C SER A 485 10.61 25.55 5.29
N THR A 486 10.77 24.25 5.53
CA THR A 486 10.12 23.19 4.74
C THR A 486 8.60 23.26 4.83
N LEU A 487 8.09 23.53 6.04
CA LEU A 487 6.67 23.66 6.27
C LEU A 487 6.09 24.98 5.75
N GLU A 488 6.84 26.09 5.81
CA GLU A 488 6.46 27.36 5.18
C GLU A 488 6.31 27.21 3.67
N TYR A 489 7.29 26.60 3.02
CA TYR A 489 7.22 26.27 1.60
C TYR A 489 5.99 25.43 1.28
N SER A 490 5.75 24.37 2.05
CA SER A 490 4.58 23.49 1.87
C SER A 490 3.27 24.25 2.05
N LEU A 491 3.18 25.12 3.06
CA LEU A 491 2.02 25.98 3.32
C LEU A 491 1.78 26.96 2.17
N ALA A 492 2.81 27.64 1.69
CA ALA A 492 2.74 28.59 0.59
C ALA A 492 2.25 27.90 -0.69
N MET A 493 2.94 26.84 -1.12
CA MET A 493 2.57 26.06 -2.31
C MET A 493 1.17 25.45 -2.20
N SER A 494 0.79 24.97 -1.01
CA SER A 494 -0.56 24.42 -0.81
C SER A 494 -1.66 25.48 -0.93
N GLY A 495 -1.38 26.73 -0.52
CA GLY A 495 -2.28 27.86 -0.71
C GLY A 495 -2.61 28.06 -2.19
N LEU A 496 -1.57 28.08 -3.04
CA LEU A 496 -1.69 28.27 -4.49
C LEU A 496 -2.45 27.13 -5.17
N LEU A 497 -2.23 25.89 -4.73
CA LEU A 497 -2.79 24.69 -5.35
C LEU A 497 -4.21 24.36 -4.86
N SER A 498 -4.63 24.86 -3.69
CA SER A 498 -5.88 24.47 -3.02
C SER A 498 -7.14 24.55 -3.91
N LEU A 499 -7.47 25.74 -4.41
CA LEU A 499 -8.65 25.98 -5.25
C LEU A 499 -8.64 25.20 -6.57
N PRO A 500 -7.59 25.27 -7.41
CA PRO A 500 -7.61 24.55 -8.68
C PRO A 500 -7.62 23.03 -8.48
N VAL A 501 -6.97 22.50 -7.44
CA VAL A 501 -7.04 21.09 -7.09
C VAL A 501 -8.45 20.70 -6.66
N GLN A 502 -9.13 21.51 -5.85
CA GLN A 502 -10.52 21.29 -5.48
C GLN A 502 -11.41 21.19 -6.73
N GLN A 503 -11.22 22.08 -7.72
CA GLN A 503 -11.94 22.02 -8.99
C GLN A 503 -11.68 20.71 -9.74
N LEU A 504 -10.44 20.22 -9.75
CA LEU A 504 -10.09 18.93 -10.37
C LEU A 504 -10.75 17.75 -9.65
N ILE A 505 -10.71 17.71 -8.32
CA ILE A 505 -11.37 16.68 -7.52
C ILE A 505 -12.88 16.66 -7.80
N LEU A 506 -13.52 17.84 -7.80
CA LEU A 506 -14.95 17.97 -8.08
C LEU A 506 -15.27 17.58 -9.53
N GLN A 507 -14.39 17.89 -10.49
CA GLN A 507 -14.55 17.44 -11.86
C GLN A 507 -14.50 15.91 -11.99
N GLN A 508 -13.60 15.24 -11.27
CA GLN A 508 -13.58 13.78 -11.21
C GLN A 508 -14.85 13.22 -10.58
N ASN A 509 -15.23 13.74 -9.41
CA ASN A 509 -16.38 13.25 -8.67
C ASN A 509 -17.73 13.59 -9.34
N SER A 510 -17.78 14.61 -10.19
CA SER A 510 -18.98 14.96 -10.98
C SER A 510 -19.49 13.79 -11.82
N GLU A 511 -18.59 12.89 -12.23
CA GLU A 511 -18.96 11.72 -13.03
C GLU A 511 -19.71 10.69 -12.22
N ILE A 512 -19.18 10.39 -11.04
CA ILE A 512 -19.77 9.42 -10.15
C ILE A 512 -21.06 10.02 -9.52
N MET A 513 -21.08 11.34 -9.25
CA MET A 513 -22.23 12.06 -8.66
C MET A 513 -23.30 12.45 -9.68
N ARG A 514 -23.09 12.20 -10.97
CA ARG A 514 -24.00 12.56 -12.09
C ARG A 514 -24.34 14.06 -12.18
N ASN A 515 -23.43 14.91 -11.73
CA ASN A 515 -23.53 16.36 -11.83
C ASN A 515 -22.73 16.88 -13.03
N PRO A 516 -23.05 18.07 -13.57
CA PRO A 516 -22.20 18.71 -14.57
C PRO A 516 -20.81 19.02 -13.96
N PRO A 517 -19.71 18.75 -14.69
CA PRO A 517 -18.37 19.09 -14.20
C PRO A 517 -18.19 20.60 -14.06
N PRO A 518 -17.45 21.07 -13.03
CA PRO A 518 -17.09 22.47 -12.90
C PRO A 518 -16.20 22.91 -14.08
N VAL A 519 -16.35 24.18 -14.47
CA VAL A 519 -15.51 24.79 -15.49
C VAL A 519 -14.15 25.12 -14.86
N LEU A 520 -13.08 24.57 -15.43
CA LEU A 520 -11.72 24.81 -14.97
C LEU A 520 -11.20 26.16 -15.47
N GLY A 521 -10.55 26.91 -14.56
CA GLY A 521 -9.72 28.06 -14.92
C GLY A 521 -8.46 27.67 -15.68
N LEU A 522 -7.74 28.65 -16.22
CA LEU A 522 -6.51 28.38 -17.00
C LEU A 522 -5.46 27.60 -16.18
N PHE A 523 -5.21 28.02 -14.94
CA PHE A 523 -4.24 27.36 -14.07
C PHE A 523 -4.65 25.91 -13.72
N ALA A 524 -5.93 25.67 -13.42
CA ALA A 524 -6.44 24.31 -13.20
C ALA A 524 -6.30 23.43 -14.45
N LYS A 525 -6.51 23.98 -15.65
CA LYS A 525 -6.25 23.27 -16.92
C LYS A 525 -4.77 22.94 -17.11
N LYS A 526 -3.86 23.86 -16.77
CA LYS A 526 -2.39 23.60 -16.81
C LYS A 526 -2.02 22.46 -15.86
N LEU A 527 -2.53 22.46 -14.61
CA LEU A 527 -2.34 21.36 -13.67
C LEU A 527 -2.90 20.03 -14.21
N GLN A 528 -4.08 20.07 -14.83
CA GLN A 528 -4.66 18.89 -15.45
C GLN A 528 -3.80 18.36 -16.61
N ILE A 529 -3.25 19.24 -17.45
CA ILE A 529 -2.35 18.83 -18.53
C ILE A 529 -1.07 18.22 -17.95
N ALA A 530 -0.45 18.87 -16.97
CA ALA A 530 0.76 18.38 -16.30
C ALA A 530 0.54 16.96 -15.76
N LEU A 531 -0.58 16.72 -15.08
CA LEU A 531 -0.95 15.42 -14.53
C LEU A 531 -1.00 14.30 -15.59
N TYR A 532 -1.56 14.58 -16.77
CA TYR A 532 -1.64 13.58 -17.86
C TYR A 532 -0.30 13.40 -18.59
N LEU A 533 0.49 14.47 -18.73
CA LEU A 533 1.85 14.38 -19.26
C LEU A 533 2.75 13.57 -18.32
N GLN A 534 2.62 13.74 -17.01
CA GLN A 534 3.34 12.94 -16.01
C GLN A 534 3.02 11.45 -16.12
N LEU A 535 1.75 11.09 -16.31
CA LEU A 535 1.35 9.71 -16.58
C LEU A 535 1.99 9.21 -17.88
N TRP A 536 1.82 9.93 -18.98
CA TRP A 536 2.36 9.54 -20.29
C TRP A 536 3.86 9.33 -20.23
N GLU A 537 4.61 10.29 -19.69
CA GLU A 537 6.06 10.25 -19.61
C GLU A 537 6.57 9.12 -18.72
N PHE A 538 5.86 8.80 -17.64
CA PHE A 538 6.20 7.64 -16.82
C PHE A 538 6.01 6.32 -17.58
N GLN A 539 4.90 6.17 -18.31
CA GLN A 539 4.67 4.97 -19.13
C GLN A 539 5.71 4.84 -20.24
N HIS A 540 6.03 5.97 -20.90
CA HIS A 540 7.03 5.99 -21.95
C HIS A 540 8.43 5.68 -21.39
N GLU A 541 8.81 6.24 -20.23
CA GLU A 541 10.10 5.96 -19.61
C GLU A 541 10.30 4.47 -19.33
N LEU A 542 9.28 3.78 -18.82
CA LEU A 542 9.38 2.35 -18.55
C LEU A 542 9.54 1.49 -19.82
N SER A 543 9.25 2.05 -21.00
CA SER A 543 9.51 1.39 -22.29
C SER A 543 10.96 1.55 -22.78
N LEU A 544 11.71 2.51 -22.24
CA LEU A 544 13.09 2.82 -22.64
C LEU A 544 14.11 1.91 -21.95
N ASP A 545 15.30 1.79 -22.55
CA ASP A 545 16.45 1.17 -21.87
C ASP A 545 17.16 2.23 -21.00
N PRO A 546 17.22 2.04 -19.67
CA PRO A 546 17.92 2.97 -18.79
C PRO A 546 19.41 3.06 -19.11
N GLN A 547 20.05 2.07 -19.72
CA GLN A 547 21.48 2.08 -20.05
C GLN A 547 21.82 3.03 -21.21
N GLU A 548 20.97 3.07 -22.22
CA GLU A 548 21.17 3.86 -23.44
C GLU A 548 20.60 5.28 -23.32
N THR A 549 19.74 5.52 -22.33
CA THR A 549 19.10 6.82 -22.13
C THR A 549 20.06 7.80 -21.45
N ASP A 550 20.26 8.97 -22.08
CA ASP A 550 20.87 10.12 -21.42
C ASP A 550 19.88 10.70 -20.40
N ILE A 551 20.09 10.30 -19.13
CA ILE A 551 19.20 10.67 -18.04
C ILE A 551 19.26 12.17 -17.77
N PHE A 552 20.44 12.79 -17.81
CA PHE A 552 20.58 14.22 -17.57
C PHE A 552 19.76 15.03 -18.60
N CYS A 553 19.98 14.80 -19.90
CA CYS A 553 19.26 15.53 -20.94
C CYS A 553 17.75 15.30 -20.87
N ARG A 554 17.30 14.08 -20.53
CA ARG A 554 15.88 13.78 -20.37
C ARG A 554 15.27 14.52 -19.18
N LEU A 555 15.94 14.50 -18.03
CA LEU A 555 15.48 15.19 -16.82
C LEU A 555 15.32 16.69 -17.03
N SER A 556 16.36 17.32 -17.59
CA SER A 556 16.38 18.77 -17.85
C SER A 556 15.26 19.16 -18.80
N ARG A 557 15.10 18.43 -19.92
CA ARG A 557 14.01 18.68 -20.87
C ARG A 557 12.64 18.59 -20.23
N LEU A 558 12.38 17.56 -19.41
CA LEU A 558 11.06 17.38 -18.80
C LEU A 558 10.73 18.48 -17.78
N LEU A 559 11.72 18.93 -17.00
CA LEU A 559 11.54 20.07 -16.09
C LEU A 559 11.33 21.38 -16.87
N GLU A 560 12.05 21.58 -17.97
CA GLU A 560 11.85 22.73 -18.86
C GLU A 560 10.46 22.72 -19.51
N ASP A 561 9.98 21.56 -19.95
CA ASP A 561 8.64 21.37 -20.51
C ASP A 561 7.57 21.75 -19.46
N ASP A 562 7.73 21.32 -18.19
CA ASP A 562 6.85 21.71 -17.08
C ASP A 562 6.92 23.21 -16.77
N ILE A 563 8.12 23.81 -16.72
CA ILE A 563 8.30 25.26 -16.53
C ILE A 563 7.58 26.03 -17.65
N THR A 564 7.73 25.58 -18.89
CA THR A 564 7.12 26.20 -20.08
C THR A 564 5.60 26.10 -20.03
N LEU A 565 5.08 24.96 -19.57
CA LEU A 565 3.64 24.76 -19.37
C LEU A 565 3.06 25.81 -18.41
N PHE A 566 3.71 26.05 -17.27
CA PHE A 566 3.22 27.01 -16.29
C PHE A 566 3.44 28.47 -16.70
N LYS A 567 4.56 28.80 -17.36
CA LYS A 567 4.84 30.16 -17.88
C LYS A 567 3.99 30.58 -19.08
N SER A 568 3.41 29.63 -19.80
CA SER A 568 2.64 29.92 -21.01
C SER A 568 1.37 30.73 -20.70
N PRO A 569 1.13 31.90 -21.31
CA PRO A 569 -0.02 32.76 -20.98
C PRO A 569 -1.36 32.17 -21.44
N ASN A 570 -1.34 31.21 -22.37
CA ASN A 570 -2.53 30.51 -22.83
C ASN A 570 -2.20 29.08 -23.25
N LEU A 571 -3.23 28.27 -23.53
CA LEU A 571 -3.06 26.87 -23.91
C LEU A 571 -2.63 26.69 -25.37
N ALA A 572 -2.82 27.69 -26.24
CA ALA A 572 -2.52 27.59 -27.66
C ALA A 572 -1.02 27.75 -27.97
N SER A 573 -0.26 28.40 -27.09
CA SER A 573 1.19 28.52 -27.18
C SER A 573 1.96 27.32 -26.64
N LEU A 574 1.28 26.29 -26.14
CA LEU A 574 1.91 25.09 -25.59
C LEU A 574 2.39 24.14 -26.70
N PRO A 575 3.32 23.22 -26.40
CA PRO A 575 3.69 22.14 -27.30
C PRO A 575 2.47 21.35 -27.78
N TRP A 576 2.57 20.79 -28.99
CA TRP A 576 1.44 20.09 -29.63
C TRP A 576 0.85 18.95 -28.77
N THR A 577 1.69 18.29 -27.97
CA THR A 577 1.27 17.22 -27.04
C THR A 577 0.31 17.76 -25.97
N ALA A 578 0.67 18.88 -25.32
CA ALA A 578 -0.14 19.54 -24.32
C ALA A 578 -1.46 20.09 -24.91
N VAL A 579 -1.41 20.63 -26.14
CA VAL A 579 -2.60 21.08 -26.87
C VAL A 579 -3.55 19.91 -27.16
N ALA A 580 -3.01 18.77 -27.60
CA ALA A 580 -3.81 17.57 -27.88
C ALA A 580 -4.48 17.02 -26.63
N VAL A 581 -3.74 16.91 -25.52
CA VAL A 581 -4.27 16.49 -24.21
C VAL A 581 -5.39 17.42 -23.75
N SER A 582 -5.18 18.75 -23.85
CA SER A 582 -6.19 19.76 -23.51
C SER A 582 -7.48 19.63 -24.33
N ALA A 583 -7.35 19.44 -25.65
CA ALA A 583 -8.50 19.28 -26.54
C ALA A 583 -9.31 18.01 -26.23
N GLU A 584 -8.63 16.90 -25.94
CA GLU A 584 -9.27 15.63 -25.61
C GLU A 584 -9.98 15.69 -24.23
N LEU A 585 -9.34 16.31 -23.23
CA LEU A 585 -9.96 16.58 -21.92
C LEU A 585 -11.20 17.48 -22.05
N ALA A 586 -11.11 18.53 -22.87
CA ALA A 586 -12.25 19.41 -23.13
C ALA A 586 -13.40 18.63 -23.76
N ALA A 587 -13.14 17.79 -24.77
CA ALA A 587 -14.15 16.94 -25.39
C ALA A 587 -14.81 15.97 -24.40
N TYR A 588 -14.02 15.38 -23.50
CA TYR A 588 -14.50 14.45 -22.48
C TYR A 588 -15.46 15.11 -21.49
N TYR A 589 -15.03 16.18 -20.83
CA TYR A 589 -15.82 16.82 -19.77
C TYR A 589 -16.92 17.74 -20.34
N MET A 590 -16.67 18.50 -21.41
CA MET A 590 -17.70 19.40 -21.98
C MET A 590 -18.78 18.64 -22.73
N GLY A 591 -18.47 17.49 -23.33
CA GLY A 591 -19.47 16.64 -23.97
C GLY A 591 -20.55 16.13 -23.00
N ARG A 592 -20.34 16.24 -21.68
CA ARG A 592 -21.33 15.85 -20.66
C ARG A 592 -22.38 16.93 -20.38
N ASN A 593 -22.04 18.21 -20.58
CA ASN A 593 -22.96 19.33 -20.35
C ASN A 593 -24.09 19.42 -21.40
N LEU A 594 -23.98 18.68 -22.50
CA LEU A 594 -24.90 18.77 -23.65
C LEU A 594 -26.01 17.70 -23.66
N ASN A 595 -25.99 16.73 -22.73
CA ASN A 595 -26.98 15.65 -22.66
C ASN A 595 -27.72 15.59 -21.30
N GLY A 596 -27.75 16.70 -20.57
CA GLY A 596 -28.57 16.88 -19.37
C GLY A 596 -30.00 17.26 -19.72
#